data_AF-A0A932XSZ1-F1
#
_entry.id   AF-A0A932XSZ1-F1
#
_cell.length_a   1.000
_cell.length_b   1.000
_cell.length_c   1.000
_cell.angle_alpha   90.00
_cell.angle_beta   90.00
_cell.angle_gamma   90.00
#
_symmetry.space_group_name_H-M   'P 1'
#
loop_
_entity.id
_entity.type
_entity.pdbx_description
1 polymer ?
#
loop_
_entity_poly.entity_id
_entity_poly.type
_entity_poly.pdbx_seq_one_letter_code
_entity_poly.pdbx_strand_id
1 'polypeptide(L)'
;DDVAERARSLGGLSLGTLSEFLKHTRLKEKPGVNPSAQGMIQDLLTDHEATIRNLRTDLETCANEHADMGTNDFLTSLMERHEKMAWMLRAFLK
;
A
#
# COMPACT_ATOMS: atom_id res chain seq x y z
N ASP A 1 7.62 -1.14 -8.40
CA ASP A 1 8.27 -2.05 -9.34
C ASP A 1 8.14 -3.48 -8.87
N ASP A 2 8.73 -3.83 -7.72
CA ASP A 2 8.74 -5.19 -7.15
C ASP A 2 7.37 -5.88 -7.11
N VAL A 3 6.28 -5.15 -6.81
CA VAL A 3 4.92 -5.71 -6.79
C VAL A 3 4.47 -6.16 -8.18
N ALA A 4 4.78 -5.37 -9.22
CA ALA A 4 4.48 -5.72 -10.60
C ALA A 4 5.35 -6.91 -11.06
N GLU A 5 6.63 -6.91 -10.72
CA GLU A 5 7.53 -8.03 -10.99
C GLU A 5 7.06 -9.32 -10.30
N ARG A 6 6.64 -9.24 -9.03
CA ARG A 6 6.06 -10.36 -8.30
C ARG A 6 4.85 -10.93 -9.02
N ALA A 7 3.92 -10.06 -9.44
CA ALA A 7 2.74 -10.49 -10.19
C ALA A 7 3.11 -11.17 -11.52
N ARG A 8 4.08 -10.62 -12.26
CA ARG A 8 4.57 -11.21 -13.53
C ARG A 8 5.27 -12.54 -13.32
N SER A 9 6.04 -12.69 -12.24
CA SER A 9 6.75 -13.95 -11.92
C SER A 9 5.80 -15.11 -11.63
N LEU A 10 4.58 -14.82 -11.18
CA LEU A 10 3.50 -15.77 -10.94
C LEU A 10 2.61 -16.00 -12.18
N GLY A 11 2.97 -15.43 -13.34
CA GLY A 11 2.21 -15.55 -14.59
C GLY A 11 1.05 -14.57 -14.74
N GLY A 12 0.88 -13.62 -13.80
CA GLY A 12 -0.16 -12.59 -13.87
C GLY A 12 0.15 -11.47 -14.88
N LEU A 13 -0.83 -10.59 -15.08
CA LEU A 13 -0.65 -9.32 -15.79
C LEU A 13 -0.47 -8.20 -14.76
N SER A 14 0.51 -7.33 -14.98
CA SER A 14 0.69 -6.10 -14.21
C SER A 14 -0.06 -4.95 -14.88
N LEU A 15 -0.79 -4.17 -14.09
CA LEU A 15 -1.39 -2.92 -14.57
C LEU A 15 -0.28 -1.96 -15.02
N GLY A 16 -0.49 -1.27 -16.15
CA GLY A 16 0.55 -0.47 -16.81
C GLY A 16 0.14 0.96 -17.13
N THR A 17 -1.14 1.32 -16.93
CA THR A 17 -1.67 2.64 -17.24
C THR A 17 -2.21 3.34 -16.01
N LEU A 18 -2.16 4.67 -16.01
CA LEU A 18 -2.73 5.48 -14.91
C LEU A 18 -4.23 5.24 -14.72
N SER A 19 -4.98 5.02 -15.81
CA SER A 19 -6.41 4.73 -15.73
C SER A 19 -6.70 3.40 -15.03
N GLU A 20 -5.85 2.38 -15.24
CA GLU A 20 -5.97 1.10 -14.53
C GLU A 20 -5.66 1.29 -13.04
N PHE A 21 -4.62 2.04 -12.70
CA PHE A 21 -4.30 2.32 -11.30
C PHE A 21 -5.46 3.06 -10.60
N LEU A 22 -6.05 4.07 -11.24
CA LEU A 22 -7.21 4.80 -10.70
C LEU A 22 -8.45 3.91 -10.52
N LYS A 23 -8.64 2.93 -11.41
CA LYS A 23 -9.77 1.99 -11.32
C LYS A 23 -9.61 1.00 -10.15
N HIS A 24 -8.38 0.60 -9.84
CA HIS A 24 -8.08 -0.48 -8.90
C HIS A 24 -7.50 0.01 -7.55
N THR A 25 -7.15 1.28 -7.41
CA THR A 25 -6.63 1.83 -6.16
C THR A 25 -7.68 1.78 -5.04
N ARG A 26 -7.20 1.56 -3.81
CA ARG A 26 -7.99 1.65 -2.58
C ARG A 26 -7.78 2.98 -1.85
N LEU A 27 -6.92 3.84 -2.38
CA LEU A 27 -6.67 5.20 -1.88
C LEU A 27 -7.50 6.21 -2.66
N LYS A 28 -7.82 7.34 -2.03
CA LYS A 28 -8.63 8.41 -2.63
C LYS A 28 -7.78 9.65 -2.85
N GLU A 29 -7.77 10.13 -4.08
CA GLU A 29 -7.19 11.42 -4.40
C GLU A 29 -8.07 12.56 -3.89
N LYS A 30 -7.43 13.70 -3.61
CA LYS A 30 -8.09 14.95 -3.22
C LYS A 30 -7.74 16.07 -4.20
N PRO A 31 -8.17 15.99 -5.47
CA PRO A 31 -7.79 16.96 -6.51
C PRO A 31 -8.23 18.38 -6.13
N GLY A 32 -7.35 19.36 -6.37
CA GLY A 32 -7.62 20.77 -6.08
C GLY A 32 -7.52 21.17 -4.60
N VAL A 33 -7.23 20.22 -3.70
CA VAL A 33 -6.98 20.50 -2.28
C VAL A 33 -5.48 20.70 -2.06
N ASN A 34 -5.09 21.85 -1.51
CA ASN A 34 -3.71 22.13 -1.11
C ASN A 34 -3.65 22.36 0.42
N PRO A 35 -3.46 21.31 1.22
CA PRO A 35 -3.48 21.43 2.67
C PRO A 35 -2.23 22.17 3.20
N SER A 36 -2.25 22.55 4.48
CA SER A 36 -1.04 23.05 5.14
C SER A 36 0.04 21.96 5.21
N ALA A 37 1.30 22.33 5.48
CA ALA A 37 2.37 21.34 5.63
C ALA A 37 2.01 20.25 6.67
N GLN A 38 1.43 20.64 7.80
CA GLN A 38 0.94 19.68 8.80
C GLN A 38 -0.20 18.82 8.26
N GLY A 39 -1.13 19.40 7.48
CA GLY A 39 -2.20 18.66 6.82
C GLY A 39 -1.69 17.67 5.77
N MET A 40 -0.65 18.01 5.01
CA MET A 40 0.01 17.09 4.08
C MET A 40 0.60 15.87 4.80
N ILE A 41 1.26 16.09 5.95
CA ILE A 41 1.83 15.01 6.77
C ILE A 41 0.71 14.12 7.34
N GLN A 42 -0.39 14.73 7.80
CA GLN A 42 -1.55 13.99 8.30
C GLN A 42 -2.22 13.15 7.21
N ASP A 43 -2.36 13.68 6.01
CA ASP A 43 -2.91 12.96 4.85
C ASP A 43 -1.99 11.79 4.46
N LEU A 44 -0.67 12.02 4.38
CA LEU A 44 0.31 10.98 4.07
C LEU A 44 0.34 9.87 5.13
N LEU A 45 0.22 10.22 6.41
CA LEU A 45 0.08 9.24 7.49
C LEU A 45 -1.17 8.39 7.29
N THR A 46 -2.30 9.03 6.98
CA THR A 46 -3.59 8.35 6.75
C THR A 46 -3.49 7.33 5.62
N ASP A 47 -2.80 7.68 4.52
CA ASP A 47 -2.61 6.79 3.37
C ASP A 47 -1.71 5.60 3.68
N HIS A 48 -0.63 5.81 4.44
CA HIS A 48 0.20 4.70 4.91
C HIS A 48 -0.58 3.75 5.83
N GLU A 49 -1.38 4.28 6.76
CA GLU A 49 -2.22 3.46 7.64
C GLU A 49 -3.31 2.70 6.86
N ALA A 50 -3.90 3.31 5.82
CA ALA A 50 -4.81 2.63 4.92
C ALA A 50 -4.11 1.51 4.14
N THR A 51 -2.90 1.75 3.65
CA THR A 51 -2.09 0.76 2.95
C THR A 51 -1.75 -0.43 3.86
N ILE A 52 -1.37 -0.18 5.12
CA ILE A 52 -1.10 -1.23 6.12
C ILE A 52 -2.34 -2.10 6.36
N ARG A 53 -3.52 -1.49 6.56
CA ARG A 53 -4.77 -2.24 6.75
C ARG A 53 -5.08 -3.13 5.55
N ASN A 54 -4.94 -2.59 4.34
CA ASN A 54 -5.16 -3.35 3.12
C ASN A 54 -4.19 -4.53 2.99
N LEU A 55 -2.90 -4.31 3.28
CA LEU A 55 -1.88 -5.37 3.23
C LEU A 55 -2.17 -6.48 4.24
N ARG A 56 -2.69 -6.17 5.44
CA ARG A 56 -3.09 -7.21 6.40
C ARG A 56 -4.19 -8.12 5.86
N THR A 57 -5.19 -7.56 5.20
CA THR A 57 -6.23 -8.36 4.54
C THR A 57 -5.64 -9.18 3.38
N ASP A 58 -4.81 -8.56 2.54
CA ASP A 58 -4.17 -9.26 1.41
C ASP A 58 -3.28 -10.42 1.90
N LEU A 59 -2.58 -10.25 3.04
CA LEU A 59 -1.77 -11.28 3.70
C LEU A 59 -2.61 -12.49 4.13
N GLU A 60 -3.75 -12.24 4.79
CA GLU A 60 -4.68 -13.29 5.22
C GLU A 60 -5.20 -14.08 4.01
N THR A 61 -5.58 -13.40 2.92
CA THR A 61 -6.02 -14.06 1.68
C THR A 61 -4.89 -14.90 1.07
N CYS A 62 -3.66 -14.36 0.96
CA CYS A 62 -2.53 -15.13 0.43
C CYS A 62 -2.27 -16.41 1.23
N ALA A 63 -2.29 -16.33 2.57
CA ALA A 63 -2.03 -17.49 3.43
C ALA A 63 -3.19 -18.50 3.46
N ASN A 64 -4.42 -18.03 3.66
CA ASN A 64 -5.54 -18.89 3.98
C ASN A 64 -6.31 -19.39 2.75
N GLU A 65 -6.44 -18.57 1.71
CA GLU A 65 -7.23 -18.91 0.53
C GLU A 65 -6.38 -19.48 -0.60
N HIS A 66 -5.13 -19.03 -0.70
CA HIS A 66 -4.24 -19.39 -1.82
C HIS A 66 -3.04 -20.24 -1.40
N ALA A 67 -2.78 -20.39 -0.10
CA ALA A 67 -1.58 -21.05 0.43
C ALA A 67 -0.26 -20.54 -0.19
N ASP A 68 -0.23 -19.27 -0.62
CA ASP A 68 0.93 -18.63 -1.24
C ASP A 68 1.78 -17.92 -0.17
N MET A 69 2.59 -18.72 0.53
CA MET A 69 3.49 -18.23 1.57
C MET A 69 4.59 -17.31 1.02
N GLY A 70 4.96 -17.45 -0.25
CA GLY A 70 5.99 -16.61 -0.86
C GLY A 70 5.50 -15.17 -1.09
N THR A 71 4.25 -15.01 -1.56
CA THR A 71 3.65 -13.67 -1.69
C THR A 71 3.28 -13.12 -0.33
N ASN A 72 2.85 -13.98 0.61
CA ASN A 72 2.60 -13.55 1.98
C ASN A 72 3.87 -12.95 2.64
N ASP A 73 5.03 -13.61 2.55
CA ASP A 73 6.28 -13.08 3.08
C ASP A 73 6.70 -11.76 2.40
N PHE A 74 6.57 -11.68 1.08
CA PHE A 74 6.83 -10.47 0.31
C PHE A 74 5.95 -9.28 0.77
N LEU A 75 4.64 -9.52 0.95
CA LEU A 75 3.71 -8.49 1.42
C LEU A 75 3.97 -8.11 2.88
N THR A 76 4.45 -9.03 3.71
CA THR A 76 4.83 -8.76 5.11
C THR A 76 5.99 -7.75 5.13
N SER A 77 7.04 -8.01 4.35
CA SER A 77 8.17 -7.09 4.20
C SER A 77 7.76 -5.71 3.64
N LEU A 78 6.74 -5.66 2.76
CA LEU A 78 6.17 -4.39 2.28
C LEU A 78 5.40 -3.66 3.39
N MET A 79 4.61 -4.38 4.18
CA MET A 79 3.84 -3.82 5.29
C MET A 79 4.74 -3.21 6.35
N GLU A 80 5.81 -3.90 6.77
CA GLU A 80 6.77 -3.40 7.76
C GLU A 80 7.41 -2.06 7.35
N ARG A 81 7.72 -1.91 6.05
CA ARG A 81 8.21 -0.63 5.49
C ARG A 81 7.20 0.49 5.69
N HIS A 82 5.92 0.22 5.39
CA HIS A 82 4.84 1.20 5.61
C HIS A 82 4.62 1.51 7.08
N GLU A 83 4.69 0.52 7.97
CA GLU A 83 4.57 0.71 9.42
C GLU A 83 5.68 1.61 9.97
N LYS A 84 6.92 1.43 9.49
CA LYS A 84 8.06 2.30 9.83
C LYS A 84 7.84 3.74 9.35
N MET A 85 7.35 3.94 8.12
CA MET A 85 7.03 5.28 7.61
C MET A 85 5.91 5.94 8.42
N ALA A 86 4.83 5.22 8.71
CA ALA A 86 3.74 5.71 9.54
C ALA A 86 4.20 6.08 10.96
N TRP A 87 5.11 5.30 11.55
CA TRP A 87 5.71 5.63 12.86
C TRP A 87 6.48 6.96 12.82
N MET A 88 7.33 7.16 11.80
CA MET A 88 8.08 8.40 11.66
C MET A 88 7.13 9.61 11.51
N LEU A 89 6.09 9.49 10.67
CA LEU A 89 5.12 10.57 10.46
C LEU A 89 4.32 10.88 11.74
N ARG A 90 3.93 9.87 12.52
CA ARG A 90 3.32 10.09 13.84
C ARG A 90 4.25 10.84 14.78
N ALA A 91 5.56 10.60 14.72
CA ALA A 91 6.53 11.33 15.54
C ALA A 91 6.67 12.81 15.13
N PHE A 92 6.52 13.13 13.84
CA PHE A 92 6.52 14.52 13.35
C PHE A 92 5.25 15.31 13.67
N LEU A 93 4.13 14.62 13.92
CA LEU A 93 2.84 15.25 14.26
C LEU A 93 2.63 15.43 15.78
N LYS A 94 3.59 15.00 16.60
CA LYS A 94 3.58 15.24 18.04
C LYS A 94 4.01 16.66 18.41
#